data_AF-A0A6V7K741-F1
#
_entry.id   AF-A0A6V7K741-F1
#
_cell.length_a   1.000
_cell.length_b   1.000
_cell.length_c   1.000
_cell.angle_alpha   90.00
_cell.angle_beta   90.00
_cell.angle_gamma   90.00
#
_symmetry.space_group_name_H-M   'P 1'
#
loop_
_entity.id
_entity.type
_entity.pdbx_description
1 polymer ?
#
loop_
_entity_poly.entity_id
_entity_poly.type
_entity_poly.pdbx_seq_one_letter_code
_entity_poly.pdbx_strand_id
1 'polypeptide(L)'
;FNNIQVSRRYKHFDWLHERLEEKFCFIAIPPLPDKQISGRYEEQFIEHRRTQLQEFVDYVCRHPVLSRSRVWEHFITCTDEKRWKAGKRSAEKDELLGVNYFNAIQCPDTPLDAVKVEIQIDALSRFINGLDPVVKNFMAMTTDQAKKCQGLYKREFQKIGQSFVSLGHALEGDAGRLTQALKLTGEAYNDIGKLYEDQPKYDWGPLSDKFHIYKGVISGFPDVIGIHKSAIQKRKDCERLVIEHKMESQQLRELSRKTDVIARALIAEETHFQTEREIHITQAMKNHLAEQIQFYQKIVSKLQDALAAYDA
;
A
#
# COMPACT_ATOMS: atom_id res chain seq x y z
N PHE A 1 1.76 -7.66 24.21
CA PHE A 1 2.46 -8.51 23.22
C PHE A 1 3.03 -9.73 23.93
N ASN A 2 2.83 -10.92 23.37
CA ASN A 2 3.14 -12.24 23.96
C ASN A 2 4.55 -12.78 23.60
N ASN A 3 5.40 -11.96 22.97
CA ASN A 3 6.79 -12.26 22.59
C ASN A 3 6.98 -13.57 21.80
N ILE A 4 5.96 -14.00 21.05
CA ILE A 4 6.01 -15.20 20.20
C ILE A 4 6.60 -14.81 18.85
N GLN A 5 7.62 -15.53 18.40
CA GLN A 5 8.22 -15.37 17.08
C GLN A 5 7.83 -16.55 16.18
N VAL A 6 7.40 -16.26 14.95
CA VAL A 6 7.09 -17.26 13.94
C VAL A 6 7.78 -16.93 12.62
N SER A 7 8.16 -17.96 11.86
CA SER A 7 8.69 -17.80 10.50
C SER A 7 7.61 -18.11 9.46
N ARG A 8 7.43 -17.22 8.49
CA ARG A 8 6.47 -17.35 7.39
C ARG A 8 7.15 -17.03 6.07
N ARG A 9 7.16 -17.99 5.15
CA ARG A 9 7.59 -17.77 3.76
C ARG A 9 6.49 -17.09 2.96
N TYR A 10 6.84 -16.49 1.83
CA TYR A 10 5.88 -15.83 0.92
C TYR A 10 4.64 -16.69 0.60
N LYS A 11 4.81 -17.99 0.33
CA LYS A 11 3.66 -18.91 0.07
C LYS A 11 2.68 -19.01 1.25
N HIS A 12 3.10 -18.75 2.48
CA HIS A 12 2.19 -18.68 3.63
C HIS A 12 1.40 -17.37 3.64
N PHE A 13 2.00 -16.26 3.21
CA PHE A 13 1.29 -14.99 3.01
C PHE A 13 0.27 -15.11 1.88
N ASP A 14 0.65 -15.73 0.75
CA ASP A 14 -0.25 -16.04 -0.37
C ASP A 14 -1.51 -16.79 0.11
N TRP A 15 -1.32 -17.83 0.91
CA TRP A 15 -2.43 -18.57 1.51
C TRP A 15 -3.27 -17.72 2.48
N LEU A 16 -2.62 -16.88 3.31
CA LEU A 16 -3.35 -16.00 4.22
C LEU A 16 -4.21 -15.02 3.44
N HIS A 17 -3.65 -14.38 2.41
CA HIS A 17 -4.35 -13.42 1.55
C HIS A 17 -5.58 -14.05 0.91
N GLU A 18 -5.44 -15.22 0.28
CA GLU A 18 -6.58 -15.98 -0.27
C GLU A 18 -7.68 -16.23 0.78
N ARG A 19 -7.29 -16.60 2.01
CA ARG A 19 -8.26 -16.85 3.10
C ARG A 19 -8.92 -15.57 3.60
N LEU A 20 -8.22 -14.44 3.60
CA LEU A 20 -8.79 -13.16 3.99
C LEU A 20 -9.78 -12.67 2.91
N GLU A 21 -9.41 -12.75 1.62
CA GLU A 21 -10.28 -12.37 0.51
C GLU A 21 -11.57 -13.22 0.45
N GLU A 22 -11.42 -14.53 0.58
CA GLU A 22 -12.56 -15.46 0.56
C GLU A 22 -13.49 -15.22 1.76
N LYS A 23 -12.93 -14.95 2.94
CA LYS A 23 -13.71 -14.82 4.17
C LYS A 23 -14.37 -13.46 4.31
N PHE A 24 -13.68 -12.39 3.96
CA PHE A 24 -14.09 -11.01 4.21
C PHE A 24 -14.41 -10.28 2.91
N CYS A 25 -15.37 -10.79 2.14
CA CYS A 25 -15.74 -10.22 0.83
C CYS A 25 -16.25 -8.76 0.87
N PHE A 26 -16.45 -8.20 2.06
CA PHE A 26 -16.87 -6.81 2.28
C PHE A 26 -15.72 -5.88 2.68
N ILE A 27 -14.49 -6.41 2.77
CA ILE A 27 -13.26 -5.68 3.08
C ILE A 27 -12.36 -5.75 1.85
N ALA A 28 -11.84 -4.60 1.42
CA ALA A 28 -10.87 -4.58 0.34
C ALA A 28 -9.48 -4.99 0.87
N ILE A 29 -9.08 -6.24 0.64
CA ILE A 29 -7.82 -6.77 1.15
C ILE A 29 -6.63 -6.12 0.42
N PRO A 30 -5.59 -5.65 1.15
CA PRO A 30 -4.42 -5.06 0.54
C PRO A 30 -3.62 -6.10 -0.25
N PRO A 31 -3.02 -5.70 -1.38
CA PRO A 31 -2.32 -6.64 -2.26
C PRO A 31 -1.02 -7.13 -1.62
N LEU A 32 -0.60 -8.33 -2.01
CA LEU A 32 0.75 -8.81 -1.73
C LEU A 32 1.75 -8.32 -2.79
N PRO A 33 3.06 -8.22 -2.45
CA PRO A 33 4.13 -7.99 -3.42
C PRO A 33 4.10 -8.99 -4.57
N ASP A 34 4.46 -8.57 -5.78
CA ASP A 34 4.39 -9.42 -6.96
C ASP A 34 5.21 -10.73 -6.86
N LYS A 35 4.67 -11.79 -7.48
CA LYS A 35 5.35 -13.08 -7.64
C LYS A 35 6.42 -12.98 -8.73
N GLN A 36 7.64 -12.54 -8.37
CA GLN A 36 8.75 -12.52 -9.32
C GLN A 36 9.52 -13.86 -9.36
N ILE A 37 9.72 -14.37 -10.58
CA ILE A 37 10.45 -15.64 -10.83
C ILE A 37 11.92 -15.37 -11.21
N SER A 38 12.19 -14.35 -12.03
CA SER A 38 13.54 -13.90 -12.40
C SER A 38 14.09 -12.88 -11.40
N GLY A 39 15.40 -12.86 -11.13
CA GLY A 39 16.00 -11.92 -10.16
C GLY A 39 15.57 -12.12 -8.70
N ARG A 40 14.92 -13.25 -8.37
CA ARG A 40 14.28 -13.49 -7.05
C ARG A 40 15.23 -13.50 -5.84
N TYR A 41 16.54 -13.56 -6.09
CA TYR A 41 17.59 -13.58 -5.09
C TYR A 41 18.40 -12.28 -5.05
N GLU A 42 18.03 -11.28 -5.86
CA GLU A 42 18.65 -9.96 -5.81
C GLU A 42 18.28 -9.28 -4.49
N GLU A 43 19.28 -8.72 -3.81
CA GLU A 43 19.10 -8.09 -2.49
C GLU A 43 18.06 -6.97 -2.52
N GLN A 44 18.10 -6.12 -3.54
CA GLN A 44 17.14 -5.04 -3.74
C GLN A 44 15.71 -5.57 -3.85
N PHE A 45 15.53 -6.70 -4.54
CA PHE A 45 14.23 -7.33 -4.69
C PHE A 45 13.73 -7.93 -3.36
N ILE A 46 14.60 -8.59 -2.62
CA ILE A 46 14.28 -9.18 -1.30
C ILE A 46 13.87 -8.07 -0.32
N GLU A 47 14.62 -6.98 -0.24
CA GLU A 47 14.31 -5.87 0.65
C GLU A 47 13.02 -5.16 0.26
N HIS A 48 12.79 -4.89 -1.02
CA HIS A 48 11.53 -4.31 -1.48
C HIS A 48 10.32 -5.19 -1.11
N ARG A 49 10.42 -6.50 -1.34
CA ARG A 49 9.39 -7.46 -0.95
C ARG A 49 9.19 -7.48 0.57
N ARG A 50 10.26 -7.41 1.37
CA ARG A 50 10.17 -7.36 2.83
C ARG A 50 9.39 -6.13 3.28
N THR A 51 9.66 -4.96 2.70
CA THR A 51 8.94 -3.72 3.00
C THR A 51 7.46 -3.82 2.62
N GLN A 52 7.14 -4.33 1.43
CA GLN A 52 5.73 -4.50 1.02
C GLN A 52 4.97 -5.53 1.88
N LEU A 53 5.63 -6.61 2.31
CA LEU A 53 5.03 -7.54 3.27
C LEU A 53 4.80 -6.89 4.64
N GLN A 54 5.71 -6.00 5.08
CA GLN A 54 5.51 -5.23 6.31
C GLN A 54 4.30 -4.31 6.20
N GLU A 55 4.13 -3.61 5.07
CA GLU A 55 2.96 -2.76 4.83
C GLU A 55 1.64 -3.55 4.85
N PHE A 56 1.63 -4.74 4.23
CA PHE A 56 0.50 -5.66 4.30
C PHE A 56 0.18 -6.06 5.76
N VAL A 57 1.20 -6.45 6.53
CA VAL A 57 1.05 -6.83 7.95
C VAL A 57 0.52 -5.65 8.77
N ASP A 58 1.07 -4.46 8.59
CA ASP A 58 0.65 -3.27 9.33
C ASP A 58 -0.80 -2.90 9.00
N TYR A 59 -1.21 -3.04 7.74
CA TYR A 59 -2.61 -2.85 7.35
C TYR A 59 -3.54 -3.85 8.06
N VAL A 60 -3.22 -5.14 8.01
CA VAL A 60 -4.01 -6.19 8.66
C VAL A 60 -4.09 -5.97 10.17
N CYS A 61 -3.00 -5.53 10.81
CA CYS A 61 -2.96 -5.23 12.25
C CYS A 61 -3.83 -4.03 12.65
N ARG A 62 -3.93 -3.01 11.79
CA ARG A 62 -4.73 -1.80 12.06
C ARG A 62 -6.21 -1.99 11.77
N HIS A 63 -6.55 -2.93 10.90
CA HIS A 63 -7.94 -3.19 10.56
C HIS A 63 -8.69 -3.87 11.73
N PRO A 64 -9.82 -3.31 12.21
CA PRO A 64 -10.50 -3.78 13.42
C PRO A 64 -11.08 -5.19 13.32
N VAL A 65 -11.48 -5.61 12.11
CA VAL A 65 -11.95 -6.98 11.83
C VAL A 65 -10.80 -7.95 11.54
N LEU A 66 -9.91 -7.65 10.58
CA LEU A 66 -8.85 -8.57 10.15
C LEU A 66 -7.89 -8.94 11.29
N SER A 67 -7.47 -7.95 12.09
CA SER A 67 -6.54 -8.13 13.23
C SER A 67 -7.09 -9.04 14.34
N ARG A 68 -8.41 -9.22 14.41
CA ARG A 68 -9.10 -10.05 15.41
C ARG A 68 -9.56 -11.39 14.83
N SER A 69 -9.26 -11.65 13.57
CA SER A 69 -9.68 -12.89 12.91
C SER A 69 -8.84 -14.07 13.41
N ARG A 70 -9.49 -15.23 13.59
CA ARG A 70 -8.81 -16.48 14.00
C ARG A 70 -7.73 -16.90 12.99
N VAL A 71 -7.93 -16.63 11.70
CA VAL A 71 -6.96 -16.96 10.66
C VAL A 71 -5.69 -16.11 10.79
N TRP A 72 -5.84 -14.81 11.11
CA TRP A 72 -4.72 -13.93 11.41
C TRP A 72 -4.00 -14.34 12.70
N GLU A 73 -4.75 -14.60 13.77
CA GLU A 73 -4.19 -15.05 15.05
C GLU A 73 -3.36 -16.33 14.87
N HIS A 74 -3.90 -17.33 14.16
CA HIS A 74 -3.17 -18.56 13.81
C HIS A 74 -1.93 -18.27 12.98
N PHE A 75 -2.03 -17.34 12.01
CA PHE A 75 -0.91 -16.92 11.18
C PHE A 75 0.26 -16.38 12.01
N ILE A 76 0.01 -15.52 13.00
CA ILE A 76 1.07 -14.86 13.76
C ILE A 76 1.52 -15.61 15.02
N THR A 77 0.71 -16.53 15.57
CA THR A 77 1.03 -17.22 16.84
C THR A 77 1.45 -18.67 16.70
N CYS A 78 1.11 -19.37 15.60
CA CYS A 78 1.36 -20.81 15.50
C CYS A 78 2.85 -21.14 15.26
N THR A 79 3.48 -21.76 16.25
CA THR A 79 4.89 -22.19 16.21
C THR A 79 5.09 -23.66 15.78
N ASP A 80 4.05 -24.51 15.91
CA ASP A 80 4.12 -25.94 15.61
C ASP A 80 3.63 -26.27 14.19
N GLU A 81 4.36 -27.12 13.45
CA GLU A 81 4.06 -27.44 12.05
C GLU A 81 2.81 -28.31 11.88
N LYS A 82 2.52 -29.21 12.83
CA LYS A 82 1.33 -30.07 12.77
C LYS A 82 0.07 -29.23 13.04
N ARG A 83 0.11 -28.36 14.05
CA ARG A 83 -0.93 -27.37 14.34
C ARG A 83 -1.10 -26.40 13.18
N TRP A 84 -0.02 -25.99 12.51
CA TRP A 84 -0.10 -25.15 11.31
C TRP A 84 -0.97 -25.80 10.23
N LYS A 85 -0.69 -27.05 9.88
CA LYS A 85 -1.47 -27.81 8.87
C LYS A 85 -2.92 -28.01 9.29
N ALA A 86 -3.18 -28.29 10.57
CA ALA A 86 -4.54 -28.45 11.09
C ALA A 86 -5.33 -27.13 11.03
N GLY A 87 -4.75 -26.02 11.49
CA GLY A 87 -5.38 -24.70 11.44
C GLY A 87 -5.63 -24.22 10.00
N LYS A 88 -4.70 -24.53 9.07
CA LYS A 88 -4.88 -24.29 7.63
C LYS A 88 -6.16 -24.93 7.10
N ARG A 89 -6.34 -26.24 7.36
CA ARG A 89 -7.53 -27.00 6.96
C ARG A 89 -8.80 -26.52 7.66
N SER A 90 -8.69 -26.07 8.91
CA SER A 90 -9.83 -25.53 9.65
C SER A 90 -10.31 -24.21 9.05
N ALA A 91 -9.40 -23.32 8.65
CA ALA A 91 -9.76 -22.07 7.99
C ALA A 91 -10.33 -22.28 6.58
N GLU A 92 -9.87 -23.30 5.86
CA GLU A 92 -10.40 -23.69 4.54
C GLU A 92 -11.79 -24.34 4.60
N LYS A 93 -12.22 -24.82 5.78
CA LYS A 93 -13.53 -25.46 6.00
C LYS A 93 -14.51 -24.57 6.76
N ASP A 94 -14.20 -23.29 6.91
CA ASP A 94 -15.09 -22.36 7.60
C ASP A 94 -16.43 -22.25 6.85
N GLU A 95 -17.54 -22.23 7.56
CA GLU A 95 -18.88 -22.09 6.96
C GLU A 95 -19.25 -20.61 6.74
N LEU A 96 -18.62 -19.72 7.51
CA LEU A 96 -18.80 -18.27 7.44
C LEU A 96 -17.80 -17.66 6.46
N LEU A 97 -17.96 -18.00 5.18
CA LEU A 97 -17.16 -17.46 4.07
C LEU A 97 -18.02 -16.58 3.16
N GLY A 98 -17.39 -15.58 2.54
CA GLY A 98 -18.02 -14.63 1.63
C GLY A 98 -19.30 -14.03 2.22
N VAL A 99 -20.38 -14.07 1.42
CA VAL A 99 -21.69 -13.53 1.81
C VAL A 99 -22.30 -14.21 3.05
N ASN A 100 -21.86 -15.42 3.41
CA ASN A 100 -22.35 -16.07 4.63
C ASN A 100 -21.80 -15.39 5.89
N TYR A 101 -20.68 -14.67 5.79
CA TYR A 101 -20.10 -13.94 6.92
C TYR A 101 -21.04 -12.84 7.44
N PHE A 102 -21.88 -12.24 6.60
CA PHE A 102 -22.86 -11.25 7.04
C PHE A 102 -23.83 -11.79 8.11
N ASN A 103 -24.06 -13.11 8.18
CA ASN A 103 -24.88 -13.71 9.23
C ASN A 103 -24.22 -13.64 10.62
N ALA A 104 -22.91 -13.45 10.69
CA ALA A 104 -22.17 -13.29 11.94
C ALA A 104 -22.04 -11.82 12.39
N ILE A 105 -22.45 -10.86 11.54
CA ILE A 105 -22.38 -9.44 11.87
C ILE A 105 -23.64 -9.04 12.64
N GLN A 106 -23.43 -8.51 13.85
CA GLN A 106 -24.50 -7.94 14.67
C GLN A 106 -24.57 -6.43 14.42
N CYS A 107 -25.78 -5.94 14.17
CA CYS A 107 -26.06 -4.54 13.90
C CYS A 107 -27.17 -4.03 14.83
N PRO A 108 -27.20 -2.73 15.18
CA PRO A 108 -28.33 -2.14 15.89
C PRO A 108 -29.62 -2.25 15.08
N ASP A 109 -30.76 -2.45 15.76
CA ASP A 109 -32.10 -2.55 15.16
C ASP A 109 -32.67 -1.20 14.66
N THR A 110 -31.82 -0.18 14.52
CA THR A 110 -32.23 1.12 13.98
C THR A 110 -32.50 0.98 12.48
N PRO A 111 -33.63 1.48 11.94
CA PRO A 111 -33.87 1.44 10.51
C PRO A 111 -32.85 2.32 9.77
N LEU A 112 -32.42 1.86 8.59
CA LEU A 112 -31.62 2.67 7.67
C LEU A 112 -32.55 3.46 6.74
N ASP A 113 -32.15 4.69 6.45
CA ASP A 113 -32.74 5.44 5.34
C ASP A 113 -32.12 4.94 4.02
N ALA A 114 -32.91 4.17 3.26
CA ALA A 114 -32.46 3.56 2.01
C ALA A 114 -31.99 4.60 0.98
N VAL A 115 -32.63 5.77 0.91
CA VAL A 115 -32.28 6.83 -0.05
C VAL A 115 -30.94 7.44 0.35
N LYS A 116 -30.73 7.72 1.64
CA LYS A 116 -29.46 8.23 2.14
C LYS A 116 -28.31 7.26 1.90
N VAL A 117 -28.53 5.96 2.14
CA VAL A 117 -27.55 4.90 1.89
C VAL A 117 -27.19 4.80 0.40
N GLU A 118 -28.18 4.84 -0.49
CA GLU A 118 -27.97 4.80 -1.95
C GLU A 118 -27.14 6.00 -2.41
N ILE A 119 -27.47 7.23 -1.96
CA ILE A 119 -26.70 8.44 -2.26
C ILE A 119 -25.24 8.32 -1.79
N GLN A 120 -25.03 7.82 -0.57
CA GLN A 120 -23.69 7.65 -0.01
C GLN A 120 -22.86 6.64 -0.80
N ILE A 121 -23.43 5.48 -1.13
CA ILE A 121 -22.70 4.41 -1.84
C ILE A 121 -22.41 4.80 -3.29
N ASP A 122 -23.30 5.57 -3.94
CA ASP A 122 -23.01 6.13 -5.26
C ASP A 122 -21.92 7.20 -5.21
N ALA A 123 -21.87 8.01 -4.14
CA ALA A 123 -20.76 8.93 -3.92
C ALA A 123 -19.43 8.20 -3.73
N LEU A 124 -19.40 7.14 -2.92
CA LEU A 124 -18.24 6.27 -2.74
C LEU A 124 -17.79 5.66 -4.07
N SER A 125 -18.73 5.11 -4.86
CA SER A 125 -18.43 4.49 -6.16
C SER A 125 -17.78 5.50 -7.13
N ARG A 126 -18.32 6.72 -7.22
CA ARG A 126 -17.71 7.79 -8.04
C ARG A 126 -16.33 8.18 -7.52
N PHE A 127 -16.17 8.30 -6.21
CA PHE A 127 -14.90 8.64 -5.57
C PHE A 127 -13.82 7.59 -5.89
N ILE A 128 -14.10 6.31 -5.67
CA ILE A 128 -13.18 5.20 -5.94
C ILE A 128 -12.78 5.17 -7.42
N ASN A 129 -13.76 5.28 -8.34
CA ASN A 129 -13.50 5.29 -9.78
C ASN A 129 -12.65 6.49 -10.23
N GLY A 130 -12.81 7.65 -9.59
CA GLY A 130 -11.99 8.83 -9.86
C GLY A 130 -10.57 8.71 -9.28
N LEU A 131 -10.43 8.06 -8.12
CA LEU A 131 -9.15 7.93 -7.42
C LEU A 131 -8.23 6.88 -8.06
N ASP A 132 -8.78 5.77 -8.56
CA ASP A 132 -8.01 4.66 -9.13
C ASP A 132 -6.98 5.06 -10.20
N PRO A 133 -7.35 5.79 -11.28
CA PRO A 133 -6.36 6.20 -12.29
C PRO A 133 -5.33 7.18 -11.74
N VAL A 134 -5.71 8.04 -10.78
CA VAL A 134 -4.81 9.00 -10.15
C VAL A 134 -3.75 8.28 -9.33
N VAL A 135 -4.14 7.30 -8.52
CA VAL A 135 -3.20 6.49 -7.74
C VAL A 135 -2.26 5.69 -8.64
N LYS A 136 -2.78 5.08 -9.71
CA LYS A 136 -1.95 4.36 -10.69
C LYS A 136 -0.92 5.27 -11.36
N ASN A 137 -1.32 6.47 -11.79
CA ASN A 137 -0.42 7.45 -12.38
C ASN A 137 0.62 7.96 -11.38
N PHE A 138 0.21 8.22 -10.14
CA PHE A 138 1.11 8.64 -9.08
C PHE A 138 2.17 7.58 -8.79
N MET A 139 1.78 6.31 -8.67
CA MET A 139 2.75 5.23 -8.51
C MET A 139 3.73 5.12 -9.67
N ALA A 140 3.24 5.21 -10.92
CA ALA A 140 4.10 5.19 -12.09
C ALA A 140 5.15 6.31 -12.05
N MET A 141 4.73 7.52 -11.64
CA MET A 141 5.63 8.66 -11.43
C MET A 141 6.67 8.38 -10.34
N THR A 142 6.27 7.86 -9.17
CA THR A 142 7.25 7.54 -8.09
C THR A 142 8.28 6.51 -8.54
N THR A 143 7.86 5.51 -9.31
CA THR A 143 8.74 4.48 -9.88
C THR A 143 9.71 5.07 -10.91
N ASP A 144 9.22 5.96 -11.78
CA ASP A 144 10.05 6.66 -12.77
C ASP A 144 11.08 7.58 -12.10
N GLN A 145 10.68 8.33 -11.07
CA GLN A 145 11.61 9.18 -10.30
C GLN A 145 12.71 8.37 -9.63
N ALA A 146 12.36 7.25 -8.98
CA ALA A 146 13.35 6.36 -8.38
C ALA A 146 14.39 5.87 -9.41
N LYS A 147 13.94 5.46 -10.61
CA LYS A 147 14.82 5.04 -11.71
C LYS A 147 15.69 6.17 -12.24
N LYS A 148 15.14 7.37 -12.38
CA LYS A 148 15.91 8.55 -12.81
C LYS A 148 17.01 8.92 -11.82
N CYS A 149 16.74 8.86 -10.52
CA CYS A 149 17.74 9.05 -9.48
C CYS A 149 18.88 8.03 -9.58
N GLN A 150 18.55 6.74 -9.67
CA GLN A 150 19.54 5.66 -9.73
C GLN A 150 20.37 5.64 -11.02
N GLY A 151 19.77 5.97 -12.15
CA GLY A 151 20.42 5.90 -13.45
C GLY A 151 20.83 7.26 -14.01
N LEU A 152 19.83 8.09 -14.33
CA LEU A 152 20.01 9.31 -15.11
C LEU A 152 20.78 10.38 -14.33
N TYR A 153 20.32 10.76 -13.13
CA TYR A 153 20.95 11.82 -12.34
C TYR A 153 22.35 11.42 -11.89
N LYS A 154 22.55 10.19 -11.40
CA LYS A 154 23.87 9.64 -11.09
C LYS A 154 24.85 9.85 -12.25
N ARG A 155 24.47 9.41 -13.46
CA ARG A 155 25.34 9.48 -14.65
C ARG A 155 25.64 10.92 -15.05
N GLU A 156 24.66 11.82 -15.01
CA GLU A 156 24.89 13.23 -15.37
C GLU A 156 25.85 13.90 -14.38
N PHE A 157 25.70 13.68 -13.08
CA PHE A 157 26.62 14.21 -12.08
C PHE A 157 28.03 13.63 -12.18
N GLN A 158 28.17 12.35 -12.53
CA GLN A 158 29.47 11.74 -12.81
C GLN A 158 30.18 12.39 -14.02
N LYS A 159 29.44 12.69 -15.09
CA LYS A 159 30.00 13.38 -16.27
C LYS A 159 30.48 14.80 -15.93
N ILE A 160 29.70 15.53 -15.11
CA ILE A 160 30.11 16.85 -14.62
C ILE A 160 31.40 16.71 -13.80
N GLY A 161 31.43 15.78 -12.85
CA GLY A 161 32.60 15.53 -12.01
C GLY A 161 33.85 15.21 -12.81
N GLN A 162 33.74 14.31 -13.79
CA GLN A 162 34.83 13.96 -14.70
C GLN A 162 35.34 15.16 -15.51
N SER A 163 34.46 16.07 -15.92
CA SER A 163 34.84 17.25 -16.70
C SER A 163 35.71 18.22 -15.88
N PHE A 164 35.35 18.44 -14.61
CA PHE A 164 36.17 19.25 -13.69
C PHE A 164 37.54 18.62 -13.43
N VAL A 165 37.58 17.31 -13.21
CA VAL A 165 38.84 16.58 -13.01
C VAL A 165 39.73 16.67 -14.25
N SER A 166 39.18 16.47 -15.45
CA SER A 166 39.92 16.59 -16.71
C SER A 166 40.46 18.01 -16.94
N LEU A 167 39.68 19.04 -16.59
CA LEU A 167 40.14 20.42 -16.63
C LEU A 167 41.30 20.67 -15.65
N GLY A 168 41.21 20.14 -14.43
CA GLY A 168 42.31 20.23 -13.45
C GLY A 168 43.63 19.65 -13.98
N HIS A 169 43.59 18.47 -14.60
CA HIS A 169 44.77 17.85 -15.23
C HIS A 169 45.33 18.68 -16.39
N ALA A 170 44.47 19.29 -17.21
CA ALA A 170 44.92 20.14 -18.32
C ALA A 170 45.64 21.42 -17.85
N LEU A 171 45.37 21.88 -16.62
CA LEU A 171 45.93 23.09 -16.03
C LEU A 171 47.12 22.83 -15.08
N GLU A 172 47.55 21.58 -14.94
CA GLU A 172 48.52 21.13 -13.93
C GLU A 172 49.92 21.78 -14.06
N GLY A 173 50.22 22.39 -15.22
CA GLY A 173 51.46 23.12 -15.47
C GLY A 173 51.54 24.57 -14.93
N ASP A 174 50.41 25.21 -14.58
CA ASP A 174 50.35 26.67 -14.36
C ASP A 174 49.82 27.10 -12.96
N ALA A 175 49.06 26.25 -12.24
CA ALA A 175 48.45 26.63 -10.96
C ALA A 175 48.06 25.46 -10.04
N GLY A 176 49.01 24.89 -9.29
CA GLY A 176 48.79 23.71 -8.44
C GLY A 176 47.64 23.79 -7.42
N ARG A 177 47.37 24.98 -6.84
CA ARG A 177 46.21 25.17 -5.94
C ARG A 177 44.88 25.10 -6.68
N LEU A 178 44.79 25.72 -7.86
CA LEU A 178 43.60 25.70 -8.69
C LEU A 178 43.30 24.27 -9.19
N THR A 179 44.33 23.53 -9.60
CA THR A 179 44.18 22.12 -9.99
C THR A 179 43.59 21.28 -8.86
N GLN A 180 44.05 21.48 -7.62
CA GLN A 180 43.50 20.76 -6.46
C GLN A 180 42.05 21.15 -6.17
N ALA A 181 41.70 22.44 -6.23
CA ALA A 181 40.32 22.91 -6.02
C ALA A 181 39.35 22.37 -7.10
N LEU A 182 39.79 22.33 -8.37
CA LEU A 182 39.03 21.74 -9.47
C LEU A 182 38.81 20.23 -9.29
N LYS A 183 39.84 19.51 -8.81
CA LYS A 183 39.71 18.09 -8.47
C LYS A 183 38.66 17.87 -7.37
N LEU A 184 38.71 18.65 -6.29
CA LEU A 184 37.73 18.56 -5.19
C LEU A 184 36.31 18.90 -5.64
N THR A 185 36.16 19.85 -6.57
CA THR A 185 34.86 20.14 -7.20
C THR A 185 34.35 18.93 -7.98
N GLY A 186 35.22 18.28 -8.75
CA GLY A 186 34.88 17.06 -9.47
C GLY A 186 34.46 15.90 -8.56
N GLU A 187 35.17 15.72 -7.44
CA GLU A 187 34.84 14.74 -6.40
C GLU A 187 33.48 15.05 -5.74
N ALA A 188 33.20 16.31 -5.43
CA ALA A 188 31.92 16.72 -4.86
C ALA A 188 30.75 16.40 -5.80
N TYR A 189 30.87 16.65 -7.11
CA TYR A 189 29.85 16.26 -8.09
C TYR A 189 29.69 14.74 -8.22
N ASN A 190 30.78 13.97 -8.16
CA ASN A 190 30.71 12.51 -8.14
C ASN A 190 29.97 11.99 -6.89
N ASP A 191 30.23 12.60 -5.73
CA ASP A 191 29.54 12.29 -4.48
C ASP A 191 28.06 12.66 -4.53
N ILE A 192 27.69 13.80 -5.13
CA ILE A 192 26.29 14.16 -5.37
C ILE A 192 25.61 13.10 -6.26
N GLY A 193 26.30 12.60 -7.29
CA GLY A 193 25.80 11.50 -8.12
C GLY A 193 25.48 10.23 -7.31
N LYS A 194 26.33 9.87 -6.34
CA LYS A 194 26.08 8.75 -5.41
C LYS A 194 24.92 9.04 -4.47
N LEU A 195 24.80 10.28 -3.97
CA LEU A 195 23.65 10.68 -3.14
C LEU A 195 22.35 10.48 -3.91
N TYR A 196 22.28 10.87 -5.19
CA TYR A 196 21.11 10.61 -6.04
C TYR A 196 20.84 9.11 -6.22
N GLU A 197 21.87 8.30 -6.42
CA GLU A 197 21.69 6.85 -6.56
C GLU A 197 21.05 6.21 -5.32
N ASP A 198 21.49 6.64 -4.14
CA ASP A 198 21.03 6.11 -2.86
C ASP A 198 19.68 6.68 -2.42
N GLN A 199 19.33 7.89 -2.84
CA GLN A 199 18.21 8.63 -2.28
C GLN A 199 16.85 7.91 -2.33
N PRO A 200 16.46 7.22 -3.43
CA PRO A 200 15.14 6.61 -3.55
C PRO A 200 14.77 5.62 -2.44
N LYS A 201 15.73 5.03 -1.73
CA LYS A 201 15.44 4.11 -0.61
C LYS A 201 14.84 4.82 0.61
N TYR A 202 14.98 6.14 0.70
CA TYR A 202 14.50 6.93 1.83
C TYR A 202 13.17 7.64 1.54
N ASP A 203 12.90 8.01 0.28
CA ASP A 203 11.76 8.85 -0.07
C ASP A 203 10.81 8.22 -1.11
N TRP A 204 11.25 8.09 -2.36
CA TRP A 204 10.42 7.62 -3.48
C TRP A 204 9.99 6.17 -3.31
N GLY A 205 10.88 5.31 -2.81
CA GLY A 205 10.61 3.90 -2.51
C GLY A 205 9.52 3.73 -1.46
N PRO A 206 9.71 4.24 -0.22
CA PRO A 206 8.68 4.18 0.81
C PRO A 206 7.35 4.82 0.39
N LEU A 207 7.38 5.92 -0.37
CA LEU A 207 6.17 6.53 -0.91
C LEU A 207 5.48 5.61 -1.92
N SER A 208 6.23 4.98 -2.83
CA SER A 208 5.70 4.01 -3.79
C SER A 208 5.05 2.81 -3.10
N ASP A 209 5.72 2.26 -2.07
CA ASP A 209 5.22 1.12 -1.30
C ASP A 209 3.90 1.44 -0.59
N LYS A 210 3.76 2.64 -0.02
CA LYS A 210 2.48 3.09 0.56
C LYS A 210 1.36 3.13 -0.49
N PHE A 211 1.63 3.70 -1.67
CA PHE A 211 0.62 3.80 -2.72
C PHE A 211 0.32 2.46 -3.40
N HIS A 212 1.24 1.49 -3.36
CA HIS A 212 0.99 0.11 -3.81
C HIS A 212 -0.15 -0.54 -3.01
N ILE A 213 -0.16 -0.37 -1.68
CA ILE A 213 -1.27 -0.83 -0.82
C ILE A 213 -2.59 -0.17 -1.26
N TYR A 214 -2.60 1.15 -1.41
CA TYR A 214 -3.80 1.88 -1.81
C TYR A 214 -4.29 1.47 -3.20
N LYS A 215 -3.40 1.21 -4.17
CA LYS A 215 -3.82 0.71 -5.48
C LYS A 215 -4.66 -0.56 -5.36
N GLY A 216 -4.20 -1.55 -4.59
CA GLY A 216 -4.92 -2.82 -4.47
C GLY A 216 -6.22 -2.66 -3.68
N VAL A 217 -6.20 -1.94 -2.56
CA VAL A 217 -7.41 -1.64 -1.77
C VAL A 217 -8.46 -0.92 -2.63
N ILE A 218 -8.07 0.13 -3.36
CA ILE A 218 -8.96 0.88 -4.27
C ILE A 218 -9.50 -0.02 -5.38
N SER A 219 -8.67 -0.91 -5.93
CA SER A 219 -9.08 -1.86 -6.98
C SER A 219 -10.08 -2.90 -6.47
N GLY A 220 -10.12 -3.19 -5.17
CA GLY A 220 -11.07 -4.15 -4.57
C GLY A 220 -12.44 -3.56 -4.22
N PHE A 221 -12.54 -2.23 -4.02
CA PHE A 221 -13.81 -1.58 -3.68
C PHE A 221 -14.96 -1.80 -4.69
N PRO A 222 -14.74 -1.84 -6.02
CA PRO A 222 -15.81 -2.12 -6.97
C PRO A 222 -16.55 -3.43 -6.69
N ASP A 223 -15.83 -4.50 -6.32
CA ASP A 223 -16.44 -5.80 -5.99
C ASP A 223 -17.23 -5.73 -4.69
N VAL A 224 -16.67 -5.08 -3.67
CA VAL A 224 -17.34 -4.84 -2.37
C VAL A 224 -18.64 -4.05 -2.56
N ILE A 225 -18.60 -2.96 -3.34
CA ILE A 225 -19.79 -2.14 -3.68
C ILE A 225 -20.79 -2.97 -4.50
N GLY A 226 -20.30 -3.83 -5.40
CA GLY A 226 -21.09 -4.74 -6.21
C GLY A 226 -21.98 -5.66 -5.36
N ILE A 227 -21.44 -6.24 -4.28
CA ILE A 227 -22.21 -7.09 -3.35
C ILE A 227 -23.41 -6.35 -2.77
N HIS A 228 -23.21 -5.10 -2.32
CA HIS A 228 -24.30 -4.27 -1.83
C HIS A 228 -25.34 -3.97 -2.93
N LYS A 229 -24.89 -3.56 -4.12
CA LYS A 229 -25.79 -3.27 -5.25
C LYS A 229 -26.64 -4.49 -5.63
N SER A 230 -26.05 -5.68 -5.66
CA SER A 230 -26.77 -6.93 -5.89
C SER A 230 -27.78 -7.24 -4.78
N ALA A 231 -27.46 -6.99 -3.52
CA ALA A 231 -28.37 -7.19 -2.40
C ALA A 231 -29.58 -6.23 -2.45
N ILE A 232 -29.37 -4.98 -2.85
CA ILE A 232 -30.44 -3.99 -3.06
C ILE A 232 -31.33 -4.40 -4.23
N GLN A 233 -30.74 -4.83 -5.35
CA GLN A 233 -31.51 -5.28 -6.51
C GLN A 233 -32.41 -6.48 -6.14
N LYS A 234 -31.86 -7.46 -5.41
CA LYS A 234 -32.62 -8.60 -4.91
C LYS A 234 -33.75 -8.19 -3.97
N ARG A 235 -33.54 -7.19 -3.12
CA ARG A 235 -34.59 -6.62 -2.25
C ARG A 235 -35.74 -6.03 -3.10
N LYS A 236 -35.43 -5.19 -4.08
CA LYS A 236 -36.42 -4.58 -5.01
C LYS A 236 -37.23 -5.65 -5.77
N ASP A 237 -36.57 -6.71 -6.24
CA ASP A 237 -37.24 -7.82 -6.92
C ASP A 237 -38.18 -8.59 -5.99
N CYS A 238 -37.77 -8.82 -4.74
CA CYS A 238 -38.59 -9.43 -3.70
C CYS A 238 -39.77 -8.54 -3.27
N GLU A 239 -39.59 -7.23 -3.17
CA GLU A 239 -40.68 -6.28 -2.92
C GLU A 239 -41.79 -6.41 -3.96
N ARG A 240 -41.42 -6.49 -5.25
CA ARG A 240 -42.39 -6.75 -6.34
C ARG A 240 -43.12 -8.08 -6.16
N LEU A 241 -42.43 -9.16 -5.78
CA LEU A 241 -43.07 -10.46 -5.56
C LEU A 241 -44.07 -10.44 -4.39
N VAL A 242 -43.83 -9.67 -3.33
CA VAL A 242 -44.81 -9.48 -2.25
C VAL A 242 -46.04 -8.74 -2.74
N ILE A 243 -45.85 -7.68 -3.54
CA ILE A 243 -46.95 -6.91 -4.15
C ILE A 243 -47.80 -7.80 -5.07
N GLU A 244 -47.15 -8.70 -5.81
CA GLU A 244 -47.81 -9.68 -6.68
C GLU A 244 -48.39 -10.90 -5.91
N HIS A 245 -48.34 -10.92 -4.57
CA HIS A 245 -48.76 -12.03 -3.71
C HIS A 245 -48.06 -13.37 -3.99
N LYS A 246 -46.85 -13.34 -4.56
CA LYS A 246 -46.01 -14.51 -4.86
C LYS A 246 -44.96 -14.80 -3.78
N MET A 247 -44.88 -13.97 -2.75
CA MET A 247 -43.95 -14.14 -1.63
C MET A 247 -44.55 -13.57 -0.33
N GLU A 248 -44.24 -14.18 0.81
CA GLU A 248 -44.72 -13.70 2.10
C GLU A 248 -43.98 -12.44 2.55
N SER A 249 -44.70 -11.51 3.19
CA SER A 249 -44.10 -10.28 3.73
C SER A 249 -43.04 -10.55 4.81
N GLN A 250 -43.10 -11.70 5.51
CA GLN A 250 -42.08 -12.08 6.48
C GLN A 250 -40.72 -12.35 5.82
N GLN A 251 -40.72 -13.06 4.68
CA GLN A 251 -39.50 -13.35 3.93
C GLN A 251 -38.82 -12.05 3.43
N LEU A 252 -39.62 -11.07 3.01
CA LEU A 252 -39.11 -9.75 2.63
C LEU A 252 -38.49 -9.00 3.82
N ARG A 253 -39.09 -9.06 5.02
CA ARG A 253 -38.53 -8.43 6.22
C ARG A 253 -37.16 -9.02 6.57
N GLU A 254 -37.04 -10.35 6.54
CA GLU A 254 -35.76 -11.03 6.82
C GLU A 254 -34.68 -10.69 5.79
N LEU A 255 -35.05 -10.65 4.49
CA LEU A 255 -34.14 -10.22 3.42
C LEU A 255 -33.72 -8.76 3.60
N SER A 256 -34.65 -7.86 3.92
CA SER A 256 -34.37 -6.44 4.13
C SER A 256 -33.37 -6.23 5.26
N ARG A 257 -33.54 -6.96 6.38
CA ARG A 257 -32.57 -6.94 7.49
C ARG A 257 -31.18 -7.39 7.04
N LYS A 258 -31.08 -8.44 6.21
CA LYS A 258 -29.78 -8.89 5.66
C LYS A 258 -29.15 -7.83 4.76
N THR A 259 -29.93 -7.20 3.89
CA THR A 259 -29.47 -6.11 3.03
C THR A 259 -28.95 -4.92 3.86
N ASP A 260 -29.62 -4.59 4.96
CA ASP A 260 -29.19 -3.51 5.86
C ASP A 260 -27.87 -3.84 6.59
N VAL A 261 -27.65 -5.11 6.96
CA VAL A 261 -26.36 -5.56 7.50
C VAL A 261 -25.24 -5.37 6.48
N ILE A 262 -25.48 -5.71 5.21
CA ILE A 262 -24.50 -5.51 4.13
C ILE A 262 -24.18 -4.02 3.95
N ALA A 263 -25.21 -3.17 3.95
CA ALA A 263 -25.04 -1.72 3.84
C ALA A 263 -24.20 -1.16 5.01
N ARG A 264 -24.48 -1.59 6.25
CA ARG A 264 -23.73 -1.18 7.44
C ARG A 264 -22.27 -1.62 7.39
N ALA A 265 -22.01 -2.84 6.95
CA ALA A 265 -20.66 -3.35 6.78
C ALA A 265 -19.86 -2.50 5.78
N LEU A 266 -20.47 -2.17 4.63
CA LEU A 266 -19.84 -1.30 3.62
C LEU A 266 -19.60 0.12 4.13
N ILE A 267 -20.56 0.72 4.84
CA ILE A 267 -20.40 2.06 5.43
C ILE A 267 -19.29 2.07 6.50
N ALA A 268 -19.21 1.02 7.31
CA ALA A 268 -18.14 0.86 8.29
C ALA A 268 -16.77 0.73 7.60
N GLU A 269 -16.69 -0.05 6.52
CA GLU A 269 -15.48 -0.20 5.72
C GLU A 269 -15.06 1.12 5.06
N GLU A 270 -16.01 1.86 4.47
CA GLU A 270 -15.76 3.19 3.92
C GLU A 270 -15.18 4.13 4.97
N THR A 271 -15.78 4.16 6.16
CA THR A 271 -15.34 5.03 7.27
C THR A 271 -13.92 4.68 7.71
N HIS A 272 -13.63 3.38 7.84
CA HIS A 272 -12.29 2.90 8.17
C HIS A 272 -11.27 3.29 7.09
N PHE A 273 -11.59 3.05 5.81
CA PHE A 273 -10.75 3.43 4.69
C PHE A 273 -10.45 4.93 4.64
N GLN A 274 -11.46 5.79 4.86
CA GLN A 274 -11.26 7.24 4.87
C GLN A 274 -10.31 7.68 5.98
N THR A 275 -10.49 7.12 7.19
CA THR A 275 -9.68 7.46 8.37
C THR A 275 -8.23 6.99 8.21
N GLU A 276 -8.01 5.73 7.83
CA GLU A 276 -6.67 5.18 7.62
C GLU A 276 -5.94 5.89 6.47
N ARG A 277 -6.67 6.21 5.38
CA ARG A 277 -6.13 6.95 4.24
C ARG A 277 -5.55 8.30 4.67
N GLU A 278 -6.29 9.07 5.45
CA GLU A 278 -5.84 10.38 5.93
C GLU A 278 -4.55 10.26 6.76
N ILE A 279 -4.51 9.32 7.69
CA ILE A 279 -3.35 9.09 8.57
C ILE A 279 -2.12 8.67 7.74
N HIS A 280 -2.27 7.67 6.88
CA HIS A 280 -1.12 7.09 6.18
C HIS A 280 -0.57 8.00 5.09
N ILE A 281 -1.44 8.63 4.30
CA ILE A 281 -0.99 9.55 3.26
C ILE A 281 -0.30 10.75 3.91
N THR A 282 -0.86 11.28 5.01
CA THR A 282 -0.22 12.37 5.76
C THR A 282 1.18 11.97 6.25
N GLN A 283 1.32 10.79 6.85
CA GLN A 283 2.62 10.33 7.33
C GLN A 283 3.61 10.09 6.18
N ALA A 284 3.17 9.48 5.08
CA ALA A 284 4.00 9.20 3.92
C ALA A 284 4.53 10.50 3.29
N MET A 285 3.66 11.51 3.13
CA MET A 285 4.05 12.81 2.59
C MET A 285 5.00 13.56 3.52
N LYS A 286 4.76 13.53 4.84
CA LYS A 286 5.68 14.12 5.83
C LYS A 286 7.07 13.48 5.76
N ASN A 287 7.14 12.16 5.71
CA ASN A 287 8.41 11.44 5.59
C ASN A 287 9.12 11.80 4.27
N HIS A 288 8.40 11.75 3.16
CA HIS A 288 8.96 12.07 1.84
C HIS A 288 9.57 13.48 1.80
N LEU A 289 8.85 14.49 2.31
CA LEU A 289 9.34 15.87 2.36
C LEU A 289 10.53 16.03 3.31
N ALA A 290 10.51 15.38 4.47
CA ALA A 290 11.63 15.43 5.41
C ALA A 290 12.91 14.84 4.80
N GLU A 291 12.80 13.70 4.12
CA GLU A 291 13.94 13.06 3.44
C GLU A 291 14.44 13.88 2.24
N GLN A 292 13.54 14.49 1.47
CA GLN A 292 13.90 15.43 0.41
C GLN A 292 14.66 16.66 0.94
N ILE A 293 14.20 17.25 2.06
CA ILE A 293 14.89 18.38 2.71
C ILE A 293 16.30 17.97 3.13
N GLN A 294 16.44 16.84 3.83
CA GLN A 294 17.73 16.34 4.27
C GLN A 294 18.66 16.04 3.09
N PHE A 295 18.13 15.50 1.99
CA PHE A 295 18.87 15.23 0.77
C PHE A 295 19.48 16.49 0.17
N TYR A 296 18.67 17.53 -0.04
CA TYR A 296 19.17 18.77 -0.61
C TYR A 296 20.14 19.51 0.33
N GLN A 297 19.95 19.41 1.65
CA GLN A 297 20.91 19.92 2.62
C GLN A 297 22.28 19.24 2.52
N LYS A 298 22.32 17.91 2.34
CA LYS A 298 23.57 17.17 2.10
C LYS A 298 24.26 17.62 0.82
N ILE A 299 23.51 17.87 -0.25
CA ILE A 299 24.07 18.42 -1.50
C ILE A 299 24.68 19.80 -1.27
N VAL A 300 23.97 20.69 -0.56
CA VAL A 300 24.49 22.03 -0.23
C VAL A 300 25.82 21.94 0.52
N SER A 301 25.91 21.07 1.53
CA SER A 301 27.16 20.84 2.28
C SER A 301 28.31 20.42 1.36
N LYS A 302 28.07 19.48 0.42
CA LYS A 302 29.10 19.01 -0.53
C LYS A 302 29.62 20.13 -1.43
N LEU A 303 28.73 21.03 -1.86
CA LEU A 303 29.11 22.17 -2.68
C LEU A 303 29.84 23.25 -1.87
N GLN A 304 29.46 23.47 -0.61
CA GLN A 304 30.14 24.39 0.31
C GLN A 304 31.57 23.93 0.61
N ASP A 305 31.77 22.63 0.86
CA ASP A 305 33.10 22.05 1.08
C ASP A 305 34.00 22.22 -0.15
N ALA A 306 33.47 21.99 -1.35
CA ALA A 306 34.20 22.21 -2.59
C ALA A 306 34.53 23.68 -2.85
N LEU A 307 33.60 24.59 -2.54
CA LEU A 307 33.81 26.04 -2.70
C LEU A 307 34.94 26.54 -1.79
N ALA A 308 34.98 26.09 -0.53
CA ALA A 308 36.00 26.50 0.42
C ALA A 308 37.44 26.14 -0.02
N ALA A 309 37.60 25.15 -0.91
CA ALA A 309 38.90 24.77 -1.46
C ALA A 309 39.53 25.84 -2.37
N TYR A 310 38.75 26.80 -2.87
CA TYR A 310 39.25 27.93 -3.67
C TYR A 310 39.79 29.08 -2.81
N ASP A 311 39.42 29.11 -1.52
CA ASP A 311 39.84 30.14 -0.56
C ASP A 311 41.05 29.71 0.30
N ALA A 312 41.55 28.48 0.12
CA ALA A 312 42.66 27.88 0.87
C ALA A 312 44.04 28.06 0.19
#